data_AF-A0A938EJT9-F1
#
_entry.id   AF-A0A938EJT9-F1
#
_cell.length_a   1.000
_cell.length_b   1.000
_cell.length_c   1.000
_cell.angle_alpha   90.00
_cell.angle_beta   90.00
_cell.angle_gamma   90.00
#
_symmetry.space_group_name_H-M   'P 1'
#
loop_
_entity.id
_entity.type
_entity.pdbx_description
1 polymer ?
#
loop_
_entity_poly.entity_id
_entity_poly.type
_entity_poly.pdbx_seq_one_letter_code
_entity_poly.pdbx_strand_id
1 'polypeptide(L)'
;MKRFLTVILSLIALVALSASPAAVAAPDFNVGDRVEIDALGIGKWEPGVAIAENADSYLVRTDPLRPGMPYGEYTIPKTGSWVDRIRASNAPLPDEQKIDNRKPTGILDCPITKSIYGKKLPVATAKRMVRCLAEYYDGDDYASRVDIKKFTVGKPRKWNPYNDIGPGTIDTLVYPIRVEAVQLWWTKASVEERRWLRIYDCYHSTLDEWKCGLSERIKDWPSVTRPRR
;
A
#
# COMPACT_ATOMS: atom_id res chain seq x y z
N MET A 1 77.24 -37.75 -22.79
CA MET A 1 76.91 -37.61 -21.35
C MET A 1 76.51 -36.15 -21.09
N LYS A 2 75.32 -35.94 -20.50
CA LYS A 2 74.74 -34.66 -20.01
C LYS A 2 74.35 -33.62 -21.10
N ARG A 3 73.22 -32.89 -21.06
CA ARG A 3 71.89 -32.94 -20.42
C ARG A 3 71.17 -31.63 -20.87
N PHE A 4 69.91 -31.71 -21.31
CA PHE A 4 68.79 -30.73 -21.21
C PHE A 4 68.85 -29.29 -21.80
N LEU A 5 67.82 -28.96 -22.61
CA LEU A 5 66.93 -27.77 -22.62
C LEU A 5 66.21 -27.80 -24.00
N THR A 6 64.95 -28.19 -24.23
CA THR A 6 63.63 -27.92 -23.62
C THR A 6 63.25 -26.44 -23.57
N VAL A 7 62.66 -25.91 -24.64
CA VAL A 7 61.84 -24.69 -24.62
C VAL A 7 60.41 -25.10 -24.99
N ILE A 8 59.53 -24.95 -24.00
CA ILE A 8 58.13 -25.37 -23.99
C ILE A 8 57.29 -24.27 -24.61
N LEU A 9 56.50 -24.67 -25.61
CA LEU A 9 55.46 -23.89 -26.26
C LEU A 9 54.24 -23.79 -25.31
N SER A 10 54.16 -22.74 -24.50
CA SER A 10 53.02 -22.52 -23.60
C SER A 10 51.89 -21.77 -24.31
N LEU A 11 50.94 -22.53 -24.83
CA LEU A 11 49.62 -22.08 -25.29
C LEU A 11 48.76 -21.76 -24.06
N ILE A 12 48.63 -20.49 -23.68
CA ILE A 12 47.75 -20.05 -22.58
C ILE A 12 46.32 -20.00 -23.13
N ALA A 13 45.56 -21.07 -22.92
CA ALA A 13 44.12 -21.09 -23.10
C ALA A 13 43.45 -20.37 -21.92
N LEU A 14 43.09 -19.10 -22.13
CA LEU A 14 42.36 -18.29 -21.18
C LEU A 14 40.88 -18.72 -21.18
N VAL A 15 40.52 -19.64 -20.28
CA VAL A 15 39.12 -20.02 -20.03
C VAL A 15 38.48 -18.89 -19.24
N ALA A 16 37.71 -18.04 -19.91
CA ALA A 16 36.85 -17.05 -19.28
C ALA A 16 35.68 -17.78 -18.59
N LEU A 17 35.80 -17.99 -17.27
CA LEU A 17 34.68 -18.38 -16.41
C LEU A 17 33.70 -17.20 -16.37
N SER A 18 32.68 -17.22 -17.23
CA SER A 18 31.50 -16.40 -17.08
C SER A 18 30.73 -16.89 -15.85
N ALA A 19 31.01 -16.29 -14.69
CA ALA A 19 30.19 -16.45 -13.51
C ALA A 19 28.82 -15.81 -13.80
N SER A 20 27.82 -16.64 -14.10
CA SER A 20 26.43 -16.19 -14.12
C SER A 20 26.10 -15.59 -12.75
N PRO A 21 25.49 -14.40 -12.67
CA PRO A 21 25.03 -13.87 -11.40
C PRO A 21 24.04 -14.87 -10.80
N ALA A 22 24.38 -15.40 -9.63
CA ALA A 22 23.46 -16.23 -8.86
C ALA A 22 22.21 -15.39 -8.60
N ALA A 23 21.03 -15.94 -8.90
CA ALA A 23 19.77 -15.31 -8.54
C ALA A 23 19.76 -15.10 -7.03
N VAL A 24 19.76 -13.84 -6.60
CA VAL A 24 19.68 -13.49 -5.18
C VAL A 24 18.29 -13.89 -4.73
N ALA A 25 18.19 -14.94 -3.92
CA ALA A 25 16.94 -15.30 -3.26
C ALA A 25 16.62 -14.21 -2.22
N ALA A 26 15.35 -13.81 -2.12
CA ALA A 26 14.94 -12.96 -1.01
C ALA A 26 15.28 -13.64 0.33
N PRO A 27 15.59 -12.87 1.40
CA PRO A 27 15.67 -13.44 2.74
C PRO A 27 14.36 -14.19 3.06
N ASP A 28 14.45 -15.35 3.71
CA ASP A 28 13.27 -16.06 4.18
C ASP A 28 12.75 -15.37 5.46
N PHE A 29 11.49 -14.94 5.44
CA PHE A 29 10.81 -14.29 6.57
C PHE A 29 9.68 -15.18 7.07
N ASN A 30 9.47 -15.21 8.39
CA ASN A 30 8.34 -15.88 9.02
C ASN A 30 7.17 -14.91 9.22
N VAL A 31 5.96 -15.45 9.34
CA VAL A 31 4.79 -14.68 9.79
C VAL A 31 5.06 -14.11 11.18
N GLY A 32 4.94 -12.79 11.32
CA GLY A 32 5.25 -12.01 12.51
C GLY A 32 6.56 -11.22 12.43
N ASP A 33 7.44 -11.52 11.47
CA ASP A 33 8.72 -10.82 11.35
C ASP A 33 8.53 -9.35 10.95
N ARG A 34 9.39 -8.48 11.52
CA ARG A 34 9.46 -7.07 11.15
C ARG A 34 10.25 -6.93 9.87
N VAL A 35 9.63 -6.26 8.89
CA VAL A 35 10.20 -6.07 7.56
C VAL A 35 10.06 -4.62 7.12
N GLU A 36 10.91 -4.19 6.20
CA GLU A 36 10.70 -2.98 5.43
C GLU A 36 10.52 -3.37 3.97
N ILE A 37 9.61 -2.68 3.28
CA ILE A 37 9.37 -2.91 1.86
C ILE A 37 9.54 -1.64 1.02
N ASP A 38 10.10 -1.77 -0.18
CA ASP A 38 10.07 -0.74 -1.22
C ASP A 38 8.90 -1.03 -2.18
N ALA A 39 7.70 -0.73 -1.70
CA ALA A 39 6.44 -1.08 -2.38
C ALA A 39 6.36 -0.53 -3.81
N LEU A 40 7.00 0.60 -4.10
CA LEU A 40 6.96 1.26 -5.40
C LEU A 40 8.22 1.04 -6.24
N GLY A 41 9.29 0.47 -5.67
CA GLY A 41 10.56 0.29 -6.37
C GLY A 41 11.29 1.60 -6.60
N ILE A 42 11.11 2.59 -5.73
CA ILE A 42 11.68 3.93 -5.85
C ILE A 42 12.69 4.23 -4.73
N GLY A 43 13.11 3.21 -3.98
CA GLY A 43 14.03 3.31 -2.84
C GLY A 43 13.39 3.85 -1.57
N LYS A 44 12.05 3.93 -1.50
CA LYS A 44 11.34 4.38 -0.30
C LYS A 44 10.88 3.16 0.51
N TRP A 45 11.59 2.92 1.61
CA TRP A 45 11.34 1.80 2.51
C TRP A 45 10.26 2.12 3.53
N GLU A 46 9.25 1.25 3.63
CA GLU A 46 8.13 1.39 4.56
C GLU A 46 8.15 0.20 5.55
N PRO A 47 8.23 0.45 6.87
CA PRO A 47 8.25 -0.61 7.86
C PRO A 47 6.90 -1.32 7.94
N GLY A 48 6.90 -2.57 8.38
CA GLY A 48 5.71 -3.41 8.46
C GLY A 48 5.97 -4.77 9.10
N VAL A 49 4.99 -5.65 8.96
CA VAL A 49 5.01 -7.03 9.48
C VAL A 49 4.65 -7.99 8.35
N ALA A 50 5.40 -9.08 8.22
CA ALA A 50 4.97 -10.21 7.40
C ALA A 50 3.76 -10.89 8.05
N ILE A 51 2.59 -10.83 7.42
CA ILE A 51 1.33 -11.33 8.02
C ILE A 51 0.82 -12.63 7.40
N ALA A 52 1.34 -13.01 6.24
CA ALA A 52 1.14 -14.34 5.67
C ALA A 52 2.33 -14.70 4.76
N GLU A 53 2.53 -15.99 4.57
CA GLU A 53 3.51 -16.55 3.65
C GLU A 53 2.79 -17.50 2.69
N ASN A 54 3.05 -17.33 1.40
CA ASN A 54 2.64 -18.22 0.34
C ASN A 54 3.90 -18.85 -0.30
N ALA A 55 3.71 -19.91 -1.09
CA ALA A 55 4.80 -20.61 -1.77
C ALA A 55 5.79 -19.66 -2.49
N ASP A 56 5.27 -18.64 -3.18
CA ASP A 56 6.07 -17.74 -4.01
C ASP A 56 6.09 -16.28 -3.53
N SER A 57 5.49 -15.96 -2.38
CA SER A 57 5.38 -14.55 -1.92
C SER A 57 5.13 -14.40 -0.41
N TYR A 58 5.44 -13.21 0.10
CA TYR A 58 5.01 -12.71 1.39
C TYR A 58 3.83 -11.76 1.24
N LEU A 59 2.89 -11.83 2.16
CA LEU A 59 1.94 -10.74 2.39
C LEU A 59 2.48 -9.88 3.52
N VAL A 60 2.83 -8.64 3.21
CA VAL A 60 3.36 -7.66 4.18
C VAL A 60 2.30 -6.61 4.46
N ARG A 61 2.05 -6.36 5.75
CA ARG A 61 1.23 -5.25 6.23
C ARG A 61 2.15 -4.12 6.67
N THR A 62 2.15 -2.99 5.97
CA THR A 62 2.95 -1.82 6.35
C THR A 62 2.34 -1.11 7.54
N ASP A 63 3.19 -0.59 8.41
CA ASP A 63 2.80 0.29 9.48
C ASP A 63 1.98 1.47 8.91
N PRO A 64 0.96 1.92 9.63
CA PRO A 64 0.17 3.03 9.16
C PRO A 64 1.08 4.26 9.16
N LEU A 65 1.11 5.01 8.05
CA LEU A 65 1.96 6.22 7.95
C LEU A 65 1.68 7.24 9.07
N ARG A 66 0.53 7.11 9.74
CA ARG A 66 0.09 7.92 10.88
C ARG A 66 -1.06 7.25 11.63
N PRO A 67 -1.33 7.67 12.88
CA PRO A 67 -2.48 7.21 13.63
C PRO A 67 -3.81 7.25 12.85
N GLY A 68 -4.60 6.20 12.95
CA GLY A 68 -5.92 6.08 12.33
C GLY A 68 -5.95 5.85 10.81
N MET A 69 -4.82 5.76 10.10
CA MET A 69 -4.83 5.35 8.68
C MET A 69 -4.93 3.83 8.52
N PRO A 70 -5.56 3.34 7.44
CA PRO A 70 -5.52 1.92 7.12
C PRO A 70 -4.07 1.50 6.84
N TYR A 71 -3.72 0.29 7.28
CA TYR A 71 -2.46 -0.34 6.91
C TYR A 71 -2.42 -0.59 5.40
N GLY A 72 -1.25 -0.41 4.79
CA GLY A 72 -1.00 -0.91 3.44
C GLY A 72 -0.79 -2.43 3.49
N GLU A 73 -1.24 -3.14 2.47
CA GLU A 73 -0.97 -4.58 2.33
C GLU A 73 -0.40 -4.84 0.95
N TYR A 74 0.75 -5.51 0.91
CA TYR A 74 1.53 -5.71 -0.29
C TYR A 74 1.93 -7.17 -0.41
N THR A 75 1.70 -7.74 -1.59
CA THR A 75 2.23 -9.06 -1.94
C THR A 75 3.63 -8.87 -2.53
N ILE A 76 4.66 -9.34 -1.83
CA ILE A 76 6.05 -9.27 -2.25
C ILE A 76 6.51 -10.66 -2.71
N PRO A 77 6.89 -10.84 -3.98
CA PRO A 77 7.33 -12.15 -4.47
C PRO A 77 8.70 -12.54 -3.89
N LYS A 78 8.90 -13.83 -3.63
CA LYS A 78 10.17 -14.42 -3.14
C LYS A 78 11.25 -14.53 -4.23
N THR A 79 10.86 -14.37 -5.50
CA THR A 79 11.74 -14.50 -6.67
C THR A 79 11.51 -13.38 -7.68
N GLY A 80 12.48 -13.13 -8.57
CA GLY A 80 12.39 -12.12 -9.63
C GLY A 80 12.91 -10.73 -9.22
N SER A 81 12.64 -9.70 -10.04
CA SER A 81 13.19 -8.33 -9.87
C SER A 81 12.65 -7.56 -8.66
N TRP A 82 11.80 -8.18 -7.85
CA TRP A 82 11.17 -7.59 -6.67
C TRP A 82 11.72 -8.16 -5.36
N VAL A 83 12.62 -9.14 -5.39
CA VAL A 83 13.22 -9.75 -4.18
C VAL A 83 14.00 -8.75 -3.33
N ASP A 84 14.65 -7.78 -3.97
CA ASP A 84 15.41 -6.73 -3.29
C ASP A 84 14.52 -5.64 -2.70
N ARG A 85 13.18 -5.80 -2.74
CA ARG A 85 12.21 -4.84 -2.21
C ARG A 85 11.65 -5.24 -0.85
N ILE A 86 12.21 -6.25 -0.20
CA ILE A 86 11.91 -6.60 1.18
C ILE A 86 13.20 -6.89 1.95
N ARG A 87 13.30 -6.37 3.17
CA ARG A 87 14.42 -6.62 4.07
C ARG A 87 13.96 -6.67 5.52
N ALA A 88 14.77 -7.23 6.41
CA ALA A 88 14.50 -7.18 7.84
C ALA A 88 14.45 -5.72 8.33
N SER A 89 13.49 -5.41 9.19
CA SER A 89 13.36 -4.10 9.83
C SER A 89 13.80 -4.17 11.29
N ASN A 90 14.52 -3.14 11.73
CA ASN A 90 14.77 -2.87 13.15
C ASN A 90 13.80 -1.81 13.70
N ALA A 91 12.83 -1.35 12.91
CA ALA A 91 11.86 -0.37 13.35
C ALA A 91 10.99 -0.98 14.47
N PRO A 92 10.83 -0.27 15.61
CA PRO A 92 9.93 -0.73 16.66
C PRO A 92 8.52 -0.88 16.09
N LEU A 93 7.71 -1.76 16.71
CA LEU A 93 6.29 -1.77 16.43
C LEU A 93 5.74 -0.37 16.70
N PRO A 94 4.86 0.17 15.83
CA PRO A 94 4.19 1.41 16.15
C PRO A 94 3.44 1.22 17.47
N ASP A 95 3.60 2.16 18.40
CA ASP A 95 2.85 2.17 19.64
C ASP A 95 1.37 1.97 19.30
N GLU A 96 0.75 0.92 19.88
CA GLU A 96 -0.68 0.70 19.79
C GLU A 96 -1.36 2.00 20.27
N GLN A 97 -1.97 2.72 19.32
CA GLN A 97 -2.37 4.12 19.47
C GLN A 97 -3.03 4.42 20.81
N LYS A 98 -2.46 5.36 21.57
CA LYS A 98 -3.27 6.20 22.45
C LYS A 98 -4.19 7.02 21.55
N ILE A 99 -5.49 6.72 21.61
CA ILE A 99 -6.54 7.52 20.96
C ILE A 99 -6.36 8.97 21.44
N ASP A 100 -5.99 9.89 20.54
CA ASP A 100 -5.93 11.31 20.89
C ASP A 100 -7.35 11.84 21.03
N ASN A 101 -7.79 11.98 22.27
CA ASN A 101 -9.11 12.48 22.64
C ASN A 101 -9.36 13.95 22.21
N ARG A 102 -8.37 14.65 21.61
CA ARG A 102 -8.52 16.00 21.06
C ARG A 102 -9.07 16.03 19.63
N LYS A 103 -9.31 14.88 18.99
CA LYS A 103 -9.85 14.79 17.64
C LYS A 103 -11.16 15.58 17.50
N PRO A 104 -11.27 16.52 16.53
CA PRO A 104 -12.48 17.27 16.26
C PRO A 104 -13.67 16.34 16.03
N THR A 105 -14.80 16.67 16.66
CA THR A 105 -16.05 15.95 16.47
C THR A 105 -16.40 15.85 14.98
N GLY A 106 -16.56 14.61 14.49
CA GLY A 106 -17.01 14.32 13.13
C GLY A 106 -15.94 13.81 12.15
N ILE A 107 -14.65 13.82 12.52
CA ILE A 107 -13.63 13.07 11.80
C ILE A 107 -13.75 11.60 12.19
N LEU A 108 -13.91 10.71 11.21
CA LEU A 108 -14.14 9.30 11.50
C LEU A 108 -12.93 8.63 12.12
N ASP A 109 -13.15 7.80 13.14
CA ASP A 109 -12.25 6.69 13.44
C ASP A 109 -12.43 5.63 12.36
N CYS A 110 -11.30 5.17 11.86
CA CYS A 110 -11.20 4.29 10.70
C CYS A 110 -10.72 2.89 11.08
N PRO A 111 -11.46 2.18 11.96
CA PRO A 111 -11.15 0.80 12.24
C PRO A 111 -11.43 -0.02 10.98
N ILE A 112 -10.59 -1.03 10.81
CA ILE A 112 -10.73 -2.05 9.78
C ILE A 112 -12.08 -2.74 9.95
N THR A 113 -12.85 -2.89 8.86
CA THR A 113 -14.17 -3.52 8.90
C THR A 113 -14.05 -4.97 8.45
N LYS A 114 -14.16 -5.92 9.40
CA LYS A 114 -14.33 -7.34 9.10
C LYS A 114 -15.59 -7.56 8.26
N SER A 115 -15.53 -8.48 7.30
CA SER A 115 -16.64 -8.81 6.41
C SER A 115 -16.61 -10.27 5.99
N ILE A 116 -17.79 -10.79 5.67
CA ILE A 116 -17.96 -12.13 5.11
C ILE A 116 -17.71 -12.09 3.59
N TYR A 117 -16.83 -12.96 3.10
CA TYR A 117 -16.54 -13.14 1.67
C TYR A 117 -17.80 -13.36 0.82
N GLY A 118 -17.81 -12.86 -0.40
CA GLY A 118 -18.89 -13.06 -1.38
C GLY A 118 -20.16 -12.21 -1.14
N LYS A 119 -20.26 -11.45 -0.05
CA LYS A 119 -21.36 -10.50 0.13
C LYS A 119 -21.14 -9.24 -0.71
N LYS A 120 -22.24 -8.67 -1.21
CA LYS A 120 -22.22 -7.36 -1.87
C LYS A 120 -21.73 -6.30 -0.89
N LEU A 121 -20.84 -5.43 -1.34
CA LEU A 121 -20.31 -4.31 -0.56
C LEU A 121 -21.45 -3.42 -0.02
N PRO A 122 -21.63 -3.30 1.32
CA PRO A 122 -22.62 -2.40 1.87
C PRO A 122 -22.27 -0.93 1.62
N VAL A 123 -23.24 -0.14 1.16
CA VAL A 123 -23.04 1.29 0.82
C VAL A 123 -22.53 2.10 2.00
N ALA A 124 -23.01 1.83 3.22
CA ALA A 124 -22.56 2.51 4.42
C ALA A 124 -21.07 2.22 4.71
N THR A 125 -20.66 0.95 4.63
CA THR A 125 -19.26 0.52 4.79
C THR A 125 -18.37 1.20 3.74
N ALA A 126 -18.80 1.21 2.49
CA ALA A 126 -18.06 1.84 1.40
C ALA A 126 -17.89 3.36 1.57
N LYS A 127 -18.95 4.08 1.94
CA LYS A 127 -18.87 5.51 2.26
C LYS A 127 -17.91 5.77 3.42
N ARG A 128 -17.93 4.93 4.46
CA ARG A 128 -17.00 5.03 5.60
C ARG A 128 -15.55 4.84 5.14
N MET A 129 -15.26 3.81 4.35
CA MET A 129 -13.91 3.56 3.83
C MET A 129 -13.41 4.72 2.95
N VAL A 130 -14.25 5.26 2.06
CA VAL A 130 -13.88 6.42 1.24
C VAL A 130 -13.57 7.65 2.11
N ARG A 131 -14.38 7.92 3.14
CA ARG A 131 -14.06 8.99 4.10
C ARG A 131 -12.74 8.71 4.82
N CYS A 132 -12.48 7.49 5.22
CA CYS A 132 -11.22 7.12 5.88
C CYS A 132 -9.97 7.33 5.02
N LEU A 133 -10.09 7.14 3.71
CA LEU A 133 -8.98 7.42 2.77
C LEU A 133 -8.74 8.91 2.55
N ALA A 134 -9.77 9.74 2.74
CA ALA A 134 -9.74 11.13 2.32
C ALA A 134 -9.69 12.11 3.50
N GLU A 135 -10.30 11.78 4.65
CA GLU A 135 -10.25 12.57 5.87
C GLU A 135 -8.88 12.45 6.55
N TYR A 136 -8.47 13.52 7.22
CA TYR A 136 -7.14 13.62 7.82
C TYR A 136 -7.22 14.43 9.11
N TYR A 137 -6.38 14.09 10.08
CA TYR A 137 -6.19 14.85 11.30
C TYR A 137 -4.78 14.58 11.82
N ASP A 138 -3.98 15.63 12.07
CA ASP A 138 -2.66 15.51 12.70
C ASP A 138 -2.55 16.24 14.04
N GLY A 139 -3.68 16.63 14.62
CA GLY A 139 -3.72 17.50 15.80
C GLY A 139 -4.22 18.88 15.41
N ASP A 140 -3.49 19.92 15.83
CA ASP A 140 -4.03 21.28 15.77
C ASP A 140 -3.76 22.02 14.45
N ASP A 141 -2.84 21.52 13.62
CA ASP A 141 -2.34 22.24 12.46
C ASP A 141 -3.11 21.93 11.18
N TYR A 142 -3.52 20.67 10.98
CA TYR A 142 -4.26 20.27 9.79
C TYR A 142 -5.36 19.25 10.11
N ALA A 143 -6.56 19.56 9.61
CA ALA A 143 -7.67 18.62 9.60
C ALA A 143 -8.34 18.63 8.23
N SER A 144 -8.91 17.51 7.81
CA SER A 144 -9.82 17.49 6.69
C SER A 144 -11.02 16.58 6.91
N ARG A 145 -12.16 16.99 6.37
CA ARG A 145 -13.44 16.28 6.43
C ARG A 145 -14.01 16.21 5.04
N VAL A 146 -14.66 15.09 4.75
CA VAL A 146 -15.28 14.84 3.45
C VAL A 146 -16.78 14.71 3.61
N ASP A 147 -17.50 15.50 2.82
CA ASP A 147 -18.93 15.38 2.62
C ASP A 147 -19.22 14.80 1.23
N ILE A 148 -19.68 13.55 1.22
CA ILE A 148 -20.00 12.81 0.00
C ILE A 148 -21.35 13.30 -0.55
N LYS A 149 -21.31 13.98 -1.69
CA LYS A 149 -22.49 14.53 -2.38
C LYS A 149 -23.18 13.52 -3.27
N LYS A 150 -22.41 12.70 -4.00
CA LYS A 150 -22.93 11.61 -4.83
C LYS A 150 -22.07 10.36 -4.66
N PHE A 151 -22.74 9.22 -4.69
CA PHE A 151 -22.11 7.93 -4.45
C PHE A 151 -22.78 6.86 -5.30
N THR A 152 -22.03 6.27 -6.22
CA THR A 152 -22.54 5.25 -7.15
C THR A 152 -21.61 4.05 -7.14
N VAL A 153 -22.14 2.88 -6.78
CA VAL A 153 -21.43 1.61 -6.90
C VAL A 153 -21.60 1.09 -8.33
N GLY A 154 -20.50 0.91 -9.05
CA GLY A 154 -20.47 0.35 -10.38
C GLY A 154 -20.65 -1.17 -10.39
N LYS A 155 -20.61 -1.75 -11.60
CA LYS A 155 -20.67 -3.21 -11.78
C LYS A 155 -19.38 -3.84 -11.25
N PRO A 156 -19.44 -4.92 -10.45
CA PRO A 156 -18.24 -5.61 -10.01
C PRO A 156 -17.50 -6.22 -11.20
N ARG A 157 -16.17 -6.21 -11.11
CA ARG A 157 -15.26 -6.86 -12.07
C ARG A 157 -14.31 -7.79 -11.33
N LYS A 158 -13.67 -8.69 -12.08
CA LYS A 158 -12.56 -9.50 -11.56
C LYS A 158 -11.34 -8.60 -11.36
N TRP A 159 -10.50 -9.00 -10.41
CA TRP A 159 -9.21 -8.40 -10.15
C TRP A 159 -8.33 -8.45 -11.40
N ASN A 160 -7.66 -7.35 -11.69
CA ASN A 160 -6.68 -7.24 -12.73
C ASN A 160 -5.30 -7.00 -12.08
N PRO A 161 -4.41 -8.01 -12.05
CA PRO A 161 -3.10 -7.88 -11.39
C PRO A 161 -2.20 -6.81 -12.02
N TYR A 162 -2.52 -6.32 -13.22
CA TYR A 162 -1.76 -5.26 -13.89
C TYR A 162 -2.22 -3.84 -13.53
N ASN A 163 -3.47 -3.69 -13.08
CA ASN A 163 -4.08 -2.37 -12.83
C ASN A 163 -4.48 -2.18 -11.36
N ASP A 164 -4.74 -3.25 -10.63
CA ASP A 164 -5.21 -3.21 -9.25
C ASP A 164 -4.06 -3.30 -8.26
N ILE A 165 -4.13 -2.50 -7.20
CA ILE A 165 -3.12 -2.43 -6.15
C ILE A 165 -3.65 -3.11 -4.89
N GLY A 166 -2.87 -4.04 -4.34
CA GLY A 166 -3.12 -4.72 -3.07
C GLY A 166 -3.14 -6.25 -3.19
N PRO A 167 -3.53 -6.97 -2.13
CA PRO A 167 -3.38 -8.43 -2.06
C PRO A 167 -4.58 -9.19 -2.65
N GLY A 168 -5.09 -8.76 -3.79
CA GLY A 168 -6.17 -9.47 -4.48
C GLY A 168 -5.67 -10.64 -5.34
N THR A 169 -6.53 -11.62 -5.52
CA THR A 169 -6.35 -12.74 -6.48
C THR A 169 -7.22 -12.53 -7.71
N ILE A 170 -6.97 -13.24 -8.82
CA ILE A 170 -7.80 -13.13 -10.04
C ILE A 170 -9.30 -13.34 -9.78
N ASP A 171 -9.65 -14.08 -8.74
CA ASP A 171 -11.04 -14.33 -8.36
C ASP A 171 -11.68 -13.25 -7.49
N THR A 172 -10.86 -12.37 -6.92
CA THR A 172 -11.31 -11.25 -6.11
C THR A 172 -12.22 -10.33 -6.91
N LEU A 173 -13.38 -9.99 -6.34
CA LEU A 173 -14.31 -9.05 -6.93
C LEU A 173 -13.98 -7.63 -6.49
N VAL A 174 -13.74 -6.77 -7.48
CA VAL A 174 -13.50 -5.34 -7.32
C VAL A 174 -14.78 -4.58 -7.66
N TYR A 175 -15.22 -3.74 -6.75
CA TYR A 175 -16.37 -2.85 -6.87
C TYR A 175 -15.86 -1.41 -7.12
N PRO A 176 -15.92 -0.91 -8.36
CA PRO A 176 -15.58 0.48 -8.64
C PRO A 176 -16.65 1.40 -8.08
N ILE A 177 -16.24 2.43 -7.36
CA ILE A 177 -17.14 3.35 -6.66
C ILE A 177 -16.85 4.77 -7.12
N ARG A 178 -17.81 5.34 -7.83
CA ARG A 178 -17.75 6.74 -8.24
C ARG A 178 -18.27 7.63 -7.12
N VAL A 179 -17.42 8.55 -6.68
CA VAL A 179 -17.71 9.45 -5.55
C VAL A 179 -17.49 10.89 -5.96
N GLU A 180 -18.54 11.69 -5.81
CA GLU A 180 -18.47 13.15 -5.89
C GLU A 180 -18.55 13.70 -4.46
N ALA A 181 -17.59 14.52 -4.06
CA ALA A 181 -17.53 15.02 -2.69
C ALA A 181 -16.98 16.44 -2.60
N VAL A 182 -17.27 17.08 -1.46
CA VAL A 182 -16.64 18.32 -1.02
C VAL A 182 -15.77 17.99 0.19
N GLN A 183 -14.50 18.33 0.10
CA GLN A 183 -13.54 18.17 1.18
C GLN A 183 -13.17 19.54 1.73
N LEU A 184 -13.35 19.72 3.02
CA LEU A 184 -12.89 20.88 3.75
C LEU A 184 -11.55 20.55 4.38
N TRP A 185 -10.57 21.42 4.17
CA TRP A 185 -9.26 21.39 4.77
C TRP A 185 -9.14 22.59 5.71
N TRP A 186 -8.91 22.32 6.99
CA TRP A 186 -8.68 23.36 7.99
C TRP A 186 -7.21 23.43 8.30
N THR A 187 -6.70 24.66 8.33
CA THR A 187 -5.44 25.01 8.96
C THR A 187 -5.70 25.92 10.17
N LYS A 188 -4.64 26.35 10.84
CA LYS A 188 -4.74 27.45 11.82
C LYS A 188 -5.25 28.76 11.21
N ALA A 189 -4.87 29.05 9.96
CA ALA A 189 -5.15 30.35 9.33
C ALA A 189 -6.39 30.35 8.42
N SER A 190 -6.76 29.20 7.86
CA SER A 190 -7.72 29.14 6.76
C SER A 190 -8.58 27.88 6.75
N VAL A 191 -9.65 27.96 5.98
CA VAL A 191 -10.44 26.82 5.53
C VAL A 191 -10.41 26.81 4.01
N GLU A 192 -9.92 25.73 3.43
CA GLU A 192 -9.93 25.48 1.99
C GLU A 192 -11.01 24.44 1.66
N GLU A 193 -11.89 24.78 0.74
CA GLU A 193 -12.89 23.89 0.19
C GLU A 193 -12.41 23.35 -1.16
N ARG A 194 -12.39 22.02 -1.30
CA ARG A 194 -12.05 21.31 -2.54
C ARG A 194 -13.19 20.40 -2.94
N ARG A 195 -13.72 20.58 -4.15
CA ARG A 195 -14.69 19.64 -4.74
C ARG A 195 -13.96 18.70 -5.68
N TRP A 196 -14.30 17.42 -5.62
CA TRP A 196 -13.69 16.40 -6.46
C TRP A 196 -14.66 15.28 -6.86
N LEU A 197 -14.30 14.60 -7.95
CA LEU A 197 -14.95 13.42 -8.49
C LEU A 197 -13.88 12.36 -8.73
N ARG A 198 -13.99 11.22 -8.06
CA ARG A 198 -12.99 10.16 -8.05
C ARG A 198 -13.64 8.78 -8.19
N ILE A 199 -12.86 7.79 -8.60
CA ILE A 199 -13.22 6.37 -8.52
C ILE A 199 -12.35 5.71 -7.46
N TYR A 200 -12.99 5.02 -6.53
CA TYR A 200 -12.35 4.15 -5.57
C TYR A 200 -12.64 2.71 -5.94
N ASP A 201 -11.61 1.88 -5.99
CA ASP A 201 -11.78 0.44 -6.17
C ASP A 201 -11.78 -0.22 -4.80
N CYS A 202 -12.92 -0.83 -4.47
CA CYS A 202 -13.12 -1.51 -3.20
C CYS A 202 -13.25 -3.00 -3.43
N TYR A 203 -12.58 -3.80 -2.61
CA TYR A 203 -12.55 -5.25 -2.75
C TYR A 203 -12.51 -5.91 -1.39
N HIS A 204 -12.86 -7.19 -1.38
CA HIS A 204 -12.78 -8.01 -0.19
C HIS A 204 -11.43 -8.76 -0.24
N SER A 205 -10.58 -8.49 0.73
CA SER A 205 -9.23 -9.05 0.81
C SER A 205 -9.25 -10.51 1.26
N THR A 206 -8.13 -11.21 1.08
CA THR A 206 -7.93 -12.59 1.55
C THR A 206 -7.99 -12.75 3.07
N LEU A 207 -7.98 -11.65 3.82
CA LEU A 207 -8.06 -11.62 5.29
C LEU A 207 -9.48 -11.40 5.82
N ASP A 208 -10.50 -11.59 4.98
CA ASP A 208 -11.90 -11.34 5.33
C ASP A 208 -12.21 -9.88 5.70
N GLU A 209 -11.53 -8.93 5.06
CA GLU A 209 -11.70 -7.49 5.31
C GLU A 209 -12.04 -6.74 4.01
N TRP A 210 -12.94 -5.75 4.10
CA TRP A 210 -13.09 -4.81 2.99
C TRP A 210 -11.91 -3.83 2.97
N LYS A 211 -11.35 -3.64 1.79
CA LYS A 211 -10.35 -2.61 1.49
C LYS A 211 -10.87 -1.71 0.38
N CYS A 212 -10.39 -0.47 0.35
CA CYS A 212 -10.59 0.44 -0.76
C CYS A 212 -9.30 1.19 -1.05
N GLY A 213 -9.05 1.49 -2.31
CA GLY A 213 -7.98 2.38 -2.76
C GLY A 213 -8.51 3.44 -3.71
N LEU A 214 -7.83 4.58 -3.81
CA LEU A 214 -8.08 5.55 -4.87
C LEU A 214 -7.57 4.96 -6.19
N SER A 215 -8.47 4.71 -7.13
CA SER A 215 -8.15 4.14 -8.45
C SER A 215 -7.94 5.26 -9.47
N GLU A 216 -8.88 6.21 -9.55
CA GLU A 216 -8.83 7.26 -10.58
C GLU A 216 -9.26 8.64 -10.04
N ARG A 217 -8.58 9.69 -10.50
CA ARG A 217 -9.00 11.08 -10.33
C ARG A 217 -9.66 11.56 -11.62
N ILE A 218 -10.98 11.65 -11.61
CA ILE A 218 -11.74 12.10 -12.81
C ILE A 218 -11.68 13.62 -12.93
N LYS A 219 -11.95 14.33 -11.84
CA LYS A 219 -12.04 15.79 -11.87
C LYS A 219 -11.79 16.39 -10.49
N ASP A 220 -10.94 17.41 -10.45
CA ASP A 220 -10.81 18.33 -9.33
C ASP A 220 -11.30 19.71 -9.80
N TRP A 221 -12.13 20.36 -9.00
CA TRP A 221 -12.56 21.75 -9.27
C TRP A 221 -11.60 22.73 -8.58
N PRO A 222 -11.55 24.00 -9.03
CA PRO A 222 -10.79 25.05 -8.33
C PRO A 222 -11.17 25.10 -6.86
N SER A 223 -10.17 25.24 -5.98
CA SER A 223 -10.40 25.33 -4.56
C SER A 223 -10.79 26.75 -4.15
N VAL A 224 -11.54 26.85 -3.05
CA VAL A 224 -11.95 28.13 -2.46
C VAL A 224 -11.35 28.21 -1.07
N THR A 225 -10.43 29.15 -0.85
CA THR A 225 -9.80 29.38 0.45
C THR A 225 -10.40 30.59 1.13
N ARG A 226 -10.74 30.47 2.42
CA ARG A 226 -11.25 31.55 3.25
C ARG A 226 -10.46 31.64 4.55
N PRO A 227 -10.23 32.84 5.10
CA PRO A 227 -9.68 32.99 6.45
C PRO A 227 -10.57 32.29 7.47
N ARG A 228 -9.96 31.66 8.47
CA ARG A 228 -10.69 31.09 9.60
C ARG A 228 -11.12 32.25 10.51
N ARG A 229 -12.43 32.45 10.64
CA ARG A 229 -13.01 33.46 11.55
C ARG A 229 -13.04 32.94 12.97
#